data_AF-T1BA55-F1
#
_entry.id   AF-T1BA55-F1
#
_cell.length_a   1.000
_cell.length_b   1.000
_cell.length_c   1.000
_cell.angle_alpha   90.00
_cell.angle_beta   90.00
_cell.angle_gamma   90.00
#
_symmetry.space_group_name_H-M   'P 1'
#
loop_
_entity.id
_entity.type
_entity.pdbx_description
1 polymer ?
#
loop_
_entity_poly.entity_id
_entity_poly.type
_entity_poly.pdbx_seq_one_letter_code
_entity_poly.pdbx_strand_id
1 'polypeptide(L)' 'FQVPYGEWVDLFVRHGFVIERLVETQAPPGAKTPYLAAADSVWGTRWPIECIWRVRKDGPGRSSGARPAIRQV' A
#
# COMPACT_ATOMS: atom_id res chain seq x y z
N PHE A 1 -12.83 4.89 7.58
CA PHE A 1 -12.20 5.56 6.43
C PHE A 1 -10.75 5.10 6.37
N GLN A 2 -10.29 4.67 5.20
CA GLN A 2 -8.89 4.26 5.00
C GLN A 2 -8.09 5.45 4.48
N VAL A 3 -6.83 5.58 4.90
CA VAL A 3 -5.92 6.60 4.37
C VAL A 3 -5.80 6.40 2.84
N PRO A 4 -6.06 7.43 2.01
CA PRO A 4 -5.92 7.33 0.57
C PRO A 4 -4.50 6.91 0.16
N TYR A 5 -4.35 6.22 -0.97
CA TYR A 5 -3.04 5.77 -1.43
C TYR A 5 -2.02 6.90 -1.59
N GLY A 6 -2.46 8.07 -2.06
CA GLY A 6 -1.59 9.25 -2.16
C GLY A 6 -1.03 9.70 -0.81
N GLU A 7 -1.84 9.61 0.26
CA GLU A 7 -1.40 9.95 1.61
C GLU A 7 -0.45 8.90 2.19
N TRP A 8 -0.64 7.61 1.88
CA TRP A 8 0.33 6.56 2.20
C TRP A 8 1.68 6.79 1.52
N VAL A 9 1.67 7.14 0.22
CA VAL A 9 2.89 7.45 -0.53
C VAL A 9 3.63 8.62 0.11
N ASP A 10 2.91 9.71 0.39
CA ASP A 10 3.45 10.89 1.06
C ASP A 10 4.07 10.54 2.41
N LEU A 11 3.40 9.71 3.22
CA LEU A 11 3.89 9.25 4.51
C LEU A 11 5.21 8.50 4.36
N PHE A 12 5.29 7.51 3.48
CA PHE A 12 6.51 6.72 3.28
C PHE A 12 7.68 7.59 2.84
N VAL A 13 7.47 8.47 1.84
CA VAL A 13 8.52 9.36 1.33
C VAL A 13 9.00 10.32 2.43
N ARG A 14 8.08 10.93 3.19
CA ARG A 14 8.44 11.85 4.30
C ARG A 14 9.27 11.17 5.38
N HIS A 15 9.13 9.86 5.56
CA HIS A 15 9.88 9.09 6.55
C HIS A 15 11.13 8.38 5.98
N GLY A 16 11.55 8.73 4.75
CA GLY A 16 12.77 8.19 4.15
C GLY A 16 12.66 6.74 3.71
N PHE A 17 11.44 6.29 3.41
CA PHE A 17 11.21 4.99 2.80
C PHE A 17 11.17 5.11 1.28
N VAL A 18 11.82 4.15 0.62
CA VAL A 18 11.66 3.88 -0.81
C VAL A 18 10.54 2.86 -0.96
N ILE A 19 9.56 3.19 -1.79
CA ILE A 19 8.44 2.30 -2.10
C ILE A 19 8.89 1.33 -3.19
N GLU A 20 8.94 0.05 -2.86
CA GLU A 20 9.40 -0.99 -3.79
C GLU A 20 8.22 -1.64 -4.53
N ARG A 21 7.09 -1.84 -3.85
CA ARG A 21 5.90 -2.46 -4.42
C ARG A 21 4.64 -2.16 -3.60
N LEU A 22 3.52 -1.96 -4.29
CA LEU A 22 2.17 -2.14 -3.74
C LEU A 22 1.65 -3.50 -4.24
N VAL A 23 1.20 -4.34 -3.32
CA VAL A 23 0.56 -5.64 -3.63
C VAL A 23 -0.90 -5.55 -3.23
N GLU A 24 -1.77 -5.69 -4.22
CA GLU A 24 -3.22 -5.79 -4.05
C GLU A 24 -3.62 -7.25 -4.21
N THR A 25 -3.85 -7.95 -3.09
CA THR A 25 -4.08 -9.39 -3.11
C THR A 25 -5.53 -9.71 -3.44
N GLN A 26 -5.74 -10.75 -4.25
CA GLN A 26 -7.04 -11.35 -4.49
C GLN A 26 -7.03 -12.79 -3.95
N ALA A 27 -8.20 -13.24 -3.50
CA ALA A 27 -8.39 -14.62 -3.11
C ALA A 27 -8.24 -15.53 -4.34
N PRO A 28 -7.45 -16.62 -4.26
CA PRO A 28 -7.36 -17.56 -5.36
C PRO A 28 -8.71 -18.26 -5.61
N PRO A 29 -8.96 -18.77 -6.83
CA PRO A 29 -10.19 -19.48 -7.14
C PRO A 29 -10.45 -20.64 -6.17
N GLY A 30 -11.66 -20.71 -5.61
CA GLY A 30 -12.07 -21.76 -4.68
C GLY A 30 -11.53 -21.61 -3.26
N ALA A 31 -10.84 -20.51 -2.93
CA ALA A 31 -10.45 -20.20 -1.57
C ALA A 31 -11.68 -20.17 -0.64
N LYS A 32 -11.57 -20.83 0.51
CA LYS A 32 -12.59 -20.82 1.56
C LYS A 32 -11.99 -20.22 2.81
N THR A 33 -12.77 -19.39 3.50
CA THR A 33 -12.39 -18.77 4.76
C THR A 33 -13.53 -18.91 5.75
N PRO A 34 -13.27 -19.24 7.03
CA PRO A 34 -14.29 -19.21 8.07
C PRO A 34 -14.62 -17.78 8.53
N TYR A 35 -13.84 -16.78 8.10
CA TYR A 35 -13.93 -15.40 8.58
C TYR A 35 -14.89 -14.52 7.77
N LEU A 36 -15.29 -14.94 6.58
CA LEU A 36 -16.18 -14.19 5.70
C LEU A 36 -17.40 -15.02 5.32
N ALA A 37 -18.53 -14.36 5.09
CA ALA A 37 -19.67 -15.01 4.46
C ALA A 37 -19.32 -15.43 3.01
N ALA A 38 -20.08 -16.37 2.46
CA ALA A 38 -19.83 -16.87 1.10
C ALA A 38 -19.93 -15.75 0.05
N ALA A 39 -20.88 -14.82 0.21
CA ALA A 39 -21.04 -13.69 -0.70
C ALA A 39 -19.83 -12.73 -0.66
N ASP A 40 -19.33 -12.43 0.55
CA ASP A 40 -18.15 -11.58 0.75
C ASP A 40 -16.86 -12.28 0.27
N SER A 41 -16.82 -13.61 0.34
CA SER A 41 -15.70 -14.40 -0.21
C SER A 41 -15.63 -14.30 -1.74
N VAL A 42 -16.77 -14.21 -2.44
CA VAL A 42 -16.80 -14.00 -3.90
C VAL A 42 -16.23 -12.63 -4.27
N TRP A 43 -16.47 -11.60 -3.45
CA TRP A 43 -15.88 -10.28 -3.67
C TRP A 43 -14.36 -10.35 -3.79
N GLY A 44 -13.71 -11.09 -2.88
CA GLY A 44 -12.26 -11.23 -2.85
C GLY A 44 -11.64 -11.92 -4.07
N THR A 45 -12.44 -12.61 -4.90
CA THR A 45 -11.97 -13.20 -6.17
C THR A 45 -11.99 -12.22 -7.34
N ARG A 46 -12.67 -11.07 -7.18
CA ARG A 46 -12.85 -10.06 -8.24
C ARG A 46 -12.13 -8.75 -7.94
N TRP A 47 -11.96 -8.46 -6.65
CA TRP A 47 -11.43 -7.20 -6.16
C TRP A 47 -10.39 -7.45 -5.07
N PRO A 48 -9.42 -6.54 -4.91
CA PRO A 48 -8.43 -6.65 -3.84
C PRO A 48 -9.08 -6.73 -2.46
N ILE A 49 -8.57 -7.63 -1.61
CA ILE A 49 -9.00 -7.77 -0.21
C ILE A 49 -8.04 -7.06 0.76
N GLU A 50 -6.79 -6.87 0.35
CA GLU A 50 -5.74 -6.23 1.14
C GLU A 50 -4.86 -5.35 0.25
N CYS A 51 -4.22 -4.38 0.88
CA CYS A 51 -3.25 -3.46 0.27
C CYS A 51 -1.95 -3.55 1.06
N ILE A 52 -0.95 -4.24 0.54
CA ILE A 52 0.32 -4.50 1.22
C ILE A 52 1.41 -3.65 0.57
N TRP A 53 2.05 -2.79 1.35
CA TRP A 53 3.15 -1.95 0.90
C TRP A 53 4.48 -2.58 1.27
N ARG A 54 5.31 -2.87 0.27
CA ARG A 54 6.71 -3.23 0.47
C ARG A 54 7.55 -1.96 0.36
N VAL A 55 8.18 -1.60 1.47
CA VAL A 55 9.04 -0.42 1.56
C VAL A 55 10.39 -0.78 2.15
N ARG A 56 11.42 -0.06 1.72
CA ARG A 56 12.78 -0.18 2.24
C ARG A 56 13.21 1.15 2.84
N LYS A 57 13.83 1.11 4.03
CA LYS A 57 14.42 2.30 4.64
C LYS A 57 15.80 2.58 4.03
N ASP A 58 16.01 3.80 3.57
CA ASP A 58 17.28 4.20 2.97
C ASP A 58 18.22 4.79 4.04
N GLY A 59 18.99 3.92 4.71
CA GLY A 59 20.05 4.31 5.66
C GLY A 59 19.58 5.00 6.95
N PRO A 60 20.52 5.34 7.88
CA PRO A 60 20.19 6.11 9.08
C PRO A 60 19.76 7.51 8.66
N GLY A 61 18.47 7.81 8.88
CA GLY A 61 17.81 8.99 8.36
C GLY A 61 18.52 10.28 8.76
N ARG A 62 19.04 11.00 7.76
CA ARG A 62 19.13 12.46 7.90
C ARG A 62 17.70 12.95 7.79
N SER A 63 17.12 13.36 8.91
CA SER A 63 15.94 14.21 8.95
C SER A 63 16.30 15.55 8.29
N SER A 64 16.31 15.58 6.96
CA SER A 64 16.33 16.82 6.19
C SER A 64 14.92 17.03 5.69
N GLY A 65 14.18 17.88 6.41
CA GLY A 65 13.00 18.51 5.86
C GLY A 65 13.43 19.39 4.69
N ALA A 66 13.40 18.83 3.49
CA ALA A 66 13.45 19.59 2.24
C ALA A 66 12.68 18.81 1.19
N ARG A 67 11.46 19.28 0.88
CA ARG A 67 10.69 18.79 -0.27
C ARG A 67 11.51 19.10 -1.52
N PRO A 68 11.80 18.14 -2.42
CA PRO A 68 12.31 18.49 -3.73
C PRO A 68 11.22 19.30 -4.45
N ALA A 69 11.57 20.52 -4.88
CA ALA A 69 10.68 21.35 -5.67
C ALA A 69 10.39 20.63 -6.98
N ILE A 70 9.11 20.30 -7.21
CA ILE A 70 8.63 19.82 -8.50
C ILE A 70 8.87 20.95 -9.51
N ARG A 71 9.83 20.76 -10.40
CA ARG A 71 10.06 21.69 -11.51
C ARG A 71 8.96 21.43 -12.54
N GLN A 72 7.96 22.30 -12.55
CA GLN A 72 7.03 22.39 -13.68
C GLN A 72 7.83 22.83 -14.91
N VAL A 73 7.63 22.11 -16.02
CA VAL A 73 8.12 22.46 -17.37
C VAL A 73 7.07 23.30 -18.04
#